data_AF-A0A0N7M8A1-F1
#
_entry.id   AF-A0A0N7M8A1-F1
#
_cell.length_a   1.000
_cell.length_b   1.000
_cell.length_c   1.000
_cell.angle_alpha   90.00
_cell.angle_beta   90.00
_cell.angle_gamma   90.00
#
_symmetry.space_group_name_H-M   'P 1'
#
loop_
_entity.id
_entity.type
_entity.pdbx_description
1 polymer ?
#
loop_
_entity_poly.entity_id
_entity_poly.type
_entity_poly.pdbx_seq_one_letter_code
_entity_poly.pdbx_strand_id
1 'polypeptide(L)'
;MNRISRNISIVLRSERLIAQRHLAVLRRQTGMMAAAGIAAGVGLIMLNVSAFLALSASMSQPTAALIISIANLVVAAMLVSLAGKSNVEQETAPVVEVRDMALEDIEAELRAAANEAKATTDAIKGMARDPLGAIAPGIAGSVAKAVIKNIKS
;
A
#
# COMPACT_ATOMS: atom_id res chain seq x y z
N MET A 1 18.31 -31.63 6.89
CA MET A 1 17.53 -30.39 7.01
C MET A 1 17.40 -29.76 5.62
N ASN A 2 16.18 -29.66 5.10
CA ASN A 2 15.92 -29.30 3.71
C ASN A 2 16.28 -27.82 3.45
N ARG A 3 16.86 -27.50 2.29
CA ARG A 3 17.34 -26.14 1.95
C ARG A 3 16.25 -25.07 2.11
N ILE A 4 15.00 -25.47 1.87
CA ILE A 4 13.80 -24.64 2.00
C ILE A 4 13.55 -24.19 3.44
N SER A 5 13.67 -25.07 4.43
CA SER A 5 13.43 -24.70 5.84
C SER A 5 14.48 -23.72 6.36
N ARG A 6 15.73 -23.87 5.90
CA ARG A 6 16.82 -22.94 6.21
C ARG A 6 16.56 -21.56 5.62
N ASN A 7 16.18 -21.49 4.33
CA ASN A 7 15.91 -20.21 3.67
C ASN A 7 14.72 -19.49 4.30
N ILE A 8 13.63 -20.20 4.63
CA ILE A 8 12.47 -19.63 5.35
C ILE A 8 12.89 -19.09 6.72
N SER A 9 13.70 -19.83 7.48
CA SER A 9 14.17 -19.36 8.79
C SER A 9 15.06 -18.12 8.70
N ILE A 10 15.84 -17.99 7.62
CA ILE A 10 16.65 -16.80 7.37
C ILE A 10 15.75 -15.62 7.05
N VAL A 11 14.79 -15.77 6.13
CA VAL A 11 13.83 -14.70 5.77
C VAL A 11 13.07 -14.20 7.00
N LEU A 12 12.48 -15.10 7.79
CA LEU A 12 11.73 -14.73 9.00
C LEU A 12 12.60 -14.04 10.06
N ARG A 13 13.87 -14.45 10.20
CA ARG A 13 14.81 -13.81 11.12
C ARG A 13 15.20 -12.42 10.64
N SER A 14 15.41 -12.25 9.34
CA SER A 14 15.71 -10.97 8.70
C SER A 14 14.55 -9.99 8.84
N GLU A 15 13.33 -10.41 8.48
CA GLU A 15 12.08 -9.65 8.65
C GLU A 15 11.91 -9.18 10.10
N ARG A 16 12.13 -10.08 11.07
CA ARG A 16 12.04 -9.73 12.50
C ARG A 16 13.10 -8.71 12.92
N LEU A 17 14.33 -8.83 12.43
CA LEU A 17 15.41 -7.87 12.74
C LEU A 17 15.15 -6.50 12.12
N ILE A 18 14.63 -6.46 10.89
CA ILE A 18 14.24 -5.24 10.18
C ILE A 18 13.10 -4.55 10.96
N ALA A 19 12.02 -5.27 11.27
CA ALA A 19 10.89 -4.74 12.03
C ALA A 19 11.31 -4.21 13.41
N GLN A 20 12.14 -4.95 14.15
CA GLN A 20 12.67 -4.49 15.44
C GLN A 20 13.49 -3.21 15.32
N ARG A 21 14.29 -3.08 14.26
CA ARG A 21 15.11 -1.89 14.05
C ARG A 21 14.27 -0.68 13.65
N HIS A 22 13.27 -0.85 12.78
CA HIS A 22 12.32 0.20 12.46
C HIS A 22 11.55 0.66 13.71
N LEU A 23 11.06 -0.26 14.54
CA LEU A 23 10.38 0.09 15.79
C LEU A 23 11.31 0.79 16.79
N ALA A 24 12.57 0.36 16.89
CA ALA A 24 13.53 1.00 17.78
C ALA A 24 13.88 2.42 17.33
N VAL A 25 14.08 2.63 16.02
CA VAL A 25 14.31 3.95 15.43
C VAL A 25 13.08 4.83 15.62
N LEU A 26 11.89 4.33 15.28
CA LEU A 26 10.64 5.07 15.43
C LEU A 26 10.41 5.47 16.88
N ARG A 27 10.55 4.55 17.84
CA ARG A 27 10.40 4.84 19.28
C ARG A 27 11.37 5.91 19.77
N ARG A 28 12.64 5.82 19.36
CA ARG A 28 13.67 6.78 19.78
C ARG A 28 13.43 8.15 19.14
N GLN A 29 13.10 8.15 17.85
CA GLN A 29 12.82 9.36 17.09
C GLN A 29 11.58 10.07 17.60
N THR A 30 10.47 9.36 17.85
CA THR A 30 9.24 9.96 18.39
C THR A 30 9.46 10.53 19.78
N GLY A 31 10.19 9.82 20.65
CA GLY A 31 10.52 10.33 21.99
C GLY A 31 11.35 11.61 21.94
N MET A 32 12.41 11.64 21.14
CA MET A 32 13.26 12.84 21.00
C MET A 32 12.53 13.98 20.30
N MET A 33 11.70 13.70 19.27
CA MET A 33 10.89 14.71 18.59
C MET A 33 9.82 15.29 19.51
N ALA A 34 9.18 14.47 20.35
CA ALA A 34 8.23 14.95 21.34
C ALA A 34 8.91 15.87 22.37
N ALA A 35 10.07 15.46 22.91
CA ALA A 35 10.84 16.29 23.82
C ALA A 35 11.31 17.61 23.17
N ALA A 36 11.78 17.54 21.93
CA ALA A 36 12.16 18.73 21.15
C ALA A 36 10.96 19.65 20.89
N GLY A 37 9.79 19.09 20.58
CA GLY A 37 8.54 19.84 20.40
C GLY A 37 8.12 20.57 21.67
N ILE A 38 8.20 19.91 22.83
CA ILE A 38 7.92 20.53 24.14
C ILE A 38 8.92 21.67 24.39
N ALA A 39 10.22 21.42 24.23
CA ALA A 39 11.27 22.42 24.45
C ALA A 39 11.11 23.62 23.51
N ALA A 40 10.80 23.39 22.24
CA ALA A 40 10.53 24.44 21.26
C ALA A 40 9.27 25.25 21.63
N GLY A 41 8.20 24.58 22.07
CA GLY A 41 6.97 25.24 22.53
C GLY A 41 7.22 26.16 23.73
N VAL A 42 7.93 25.66 24.76
CA VAL A 42 8.32 26.46 25.93
C VAL A 42 9.21 27.63 25.53
N GLY A 43 10.20 27.38 24.68
CA GLY A 43 11.10 28.42 24.15
C GLY A 43 10.33 29.52 23.41
N LEU A 44 9.35 29.15 22.57
CA LEU A 44 8.53 30.08 21.81
C LEU A 44 7.60 30.92 22.70
N ILE A 45 7.05 30.33 23.76
CA ILE A 45 6.28 31.07 24.78
C ILE A 45 7.19 32.09 25.47
N MET A 46 8.36 31.66 25.96
CA MET A 46 9.30 32.56 26.65
C MET A 46 9.85 33.64 25.72
N LEU A 47 10.06 33.34 24.45
CA LEU A 47 10.45 34.32 23.44
C LEU A 47 9.38 35.41 23.31
N ASN A 48 8.10 35.04 23.22
CA ASN A 48 6.99 35.99 23.19
C ASN A 48 6.93 36.85 24.45
N VAL A 49 7.06 36.24 25.63
CA VAL A 49 7.08 36.97 26.91
C VAL A 49 8.24 37.96 26.93
N SER A 50 9.45 37.52 26.57
CA SER A 50 10.64 38.38 26.55
C SER A 50 10.51 39.54 25.57
N ALA A 51 9.98 39.28 24.36
CA ALA A 51 9.77 40.30 23.34
C ALA A 51 8.69 41.30 23.77
N PHE A 52 7.60 40.82 24.37
CA PHE A 52 6.55 41.68 24.91
C PHE A 52 7.08 42.58 26.03
N LEU A 53 7.82 42.02 26.99
CA LEU A 53 8.42 42.79 28.09
C LEU A 53 9.38 43.86 27.55
N ALA A 54 10.24 43.50 26.60
CA ALA A 54 11.17 44.43 25.96
C ALA A 54 10.43 45.56 25.22
N LEU A 55 9.38 45.25 24.46
CA LEU A 55 8.58 46.27 23.77
C LEU A 55 7.87 47.17 24.77
N SER A 56 7.22 46.59 25.79
CA SER A 56 6.48 47.31 26.81
C SER A 56 7.34 48.26 27.66
N ALA A 57 8.67 48.11 27.65
CA ALA A 57 9.59 49.06 28.27
C ALA A 57 9.66 50.40 27.51
N SER A 58 9.31 50.42 26.22
CA SER A 58 9.40 51.59 25.34
C SER A 58 8.04 52.13 24.87
N MET A 59 6.96 51.36 25.01
CA MET A 59 5.62 51.71 24.53
C MET A 59 4.51 51.18 25.43
N SER A 60 3.27 51.60 25.18
CA SER A 60 2.12 51.13 25.97
C SER A 60 1.90 49.62 25.82
N GLN A 61 1.44 48.97 26.90
CA GLN A 61 1.18 47.52 26.91
C GLN A 61 0.21 47.07 25.80
N PRO A 62 -0.91 47.76 25.50
CA PRO A 62 -1.78 47.38 24.40
C PRO A 62 -1.09 47.43 23.03
N THR A 63 -0.26 48.46 22.78
CA THR A 63 0.49 48.59 21.53
C THR A 63 1.52 47.48 21.38
N ALA A 64 2.23 47.15 22.47
CA ALA A 64 3.18 46.04 22.48
C ALA A 64 2.50 44.70 22.17
N ALA A 65 1.37 44.43 22.82
CA ALA A 65 0.60 43.20 22.59
C ALA A 65 0.11 43.08 21.14
N LEU A 66 -0.32 44.19 20.53
CA LEU A 66 -0.75 44.23 19.13
C LEU A 66 0.40 43.92 18.16
N ILE A 67 1.59 44.47 18.39
CA ILE A 67 2.75 44.19 17.51
C ILE A 67 3.14 42.72 17.61
N ILE A 68 3.20 42.17 18.82
CA ILE A 68 3.54 40.75 19.04
C ILE A 68 2.49 39.83 18.42
N SER A 69 1.20 40.16 18.50
CA SER A 69 0.14 39.34 17.88
C SER A 69 0.21 39.35 16.36
N ILE A 70 0.47 40.50 15.74
CA ILE A 70 0.69 40.61 14.29
C ILE A 70 1.92 39.79 13.87
N ALA A 71 3.04 39.90 14.60
CA ALA A 71 4.23 39.10 14.33
C ALA A 71 3.94 37.59 14.40
N ASN A 72 3.19 37.12 15.40
CA ASN A 72 2.79 35.72 15.50
C ASN A 72 1.88 35.28 14.35
N LEU A 73 0.96 36.14 13.87
CA LEU A 73 0.15 35.84 12.69
C LEU A 73 1.00 35.68 11.43
N VAL A 74 2.03 36.50 11.26
CA VAL A 74 2.98 36.37 10.14
C VAL A 74 3.74 35.05 10.23
N VAL A 75 4.25 34.69 11.42
CA VAL A 75 4.92 33.40 11.65
C VAL A 75 3.96 32.23 11.36
N ALA A 76 2.72 32.30 11.81
CA ALA A 76 1.71 31.28 11.54
C ALA A 76 1.44 31.13 10.04
N ALA A 77 1.28 32.24 9.32
CA ALA A 77 1.08 32.22 7.86
C ALA A 77 2.28 31.58 7.13
N MET A 78 3.52 31.89 7.56
CA MET A 78 4.72 31.26 7.01
C MET A 78 4.75 29.75 7.27
N LEU A 79 4.43 29.32 8.50
CA LEU A 79 4.41 27.90 8.87
C LEU A 79 3.33 27.13 8.09
N VAL A 80 2.14 27.69 7.92
CA VAL A 80 1.06 27.09 7.11
C VAL A 80 1.49 26.97 5.65
N SER A 81 2.13 28.01 5.09
CA SER A 81 2.66 27.97 3.72
C SER A 81 3.72 26.90 3.54
N LEU A 82 4.59 26.70 4.55
CA LEU A 82 5.64 25.70 4.50
C LEU A 82 5.08 24.28 4.70
N ALA A 83 4.12 24.11 5.61
CA ALA A 83 3.45 22.83 5.85
C ALA A 83 2.64 22.37 4.63
N GLY A 84 1.98 23.28 3.91
CA GLY A 84 1.27 22.97 2.67
C GLY A 84 2.18 22.51 1.53
N LYS A 85 3.50 22.72 1.63
CA LYS A 85 4.49 22.23 0.66
C LYS A 85 5.06 20.85 1.00
N SER A 86 4.72 20.27 2.16
CA SER A 86 5.12 18.90 2.49
C SER A 86 4.43 17.93 1.54
N ASN A 87 5.22 17.33 0.66
CA ASN A 87 4.81 16.69 -0.58
C ASN A 87 4.39 15.24 -0.35
N VAL A 88 3.37 15.03 0.50
CA VAL A 88 2.81 13.70 0.83
C VAL A 88 2.43 12.94 -0.45
N GLU A 89 1.96 13.65 -1.47
CA GLU A 89 1.65 13.10 -2.79
C GLU A 89 2.89 12.50 -3.48
N GLN A 90 4.06 13.18 -3.41
CA GLN A 90 5.31 12.67 -4.00
C GLN A 90 5.87 11.47 -3.23
N GLU A 91 5.75 11.47 -1.90
CA GLU A 91 6.22 10.34 -1.09
C GLU A 91 5.36 9.08 -1.27
N THR A 92 4.08 9.25 -1.61
CA THR A 92 3.14 8.14 -1.80
C THR A 92 2.97 7.72 -3.26
N ALA A 93 3.34 8.57 -4.24
CA ALA A 93 3.20 8.28 -5.66
C ALA A 93 3.81 6.92 -6.09
N PRO A 94 5.04 6.54 -5.70
CA PRO A 94 5.60 5.23 -6.08
C PRO A 94 4.84 4.06 -5.46
N VAL A 95 4.31 4.22 -4.24
CA VAL A 95 3.53 3.19 -3.54
C VAL A 95 2.16 3.01 -4.19
N VAL A 96 1.55 4.12 -4.62
CA VAL A 96 0.30 4.14 -5.38
C VAL A 96 0.49 3.47 -6.74
N GLU A 97 1.57 3.79 -7.46
CA GLU A 97 1.89 3.18 -8.76
C GLU A 97 2.08 1.66 -8.64
N VAL A 98 2.87 1.19 -7.67
CA VAL A 98 3.07 -0.26 -7.44
C VAL A 98 1.76 -0.96 -7.07
N ARG A 99 0.91 -0.34 -6.25
CA ARG A 99 -0.41 -0.88 -5.92
C ARG A 99 -1.30 -0.98 -7.16
N ASP A 100 -1.31 0.05 -7.99
CA ASP A 100 -2.17 0.11 -9.17
C ASP A 100 -1.74 -0.95 -10.21
N MET A 101 -0.43 -1.14 -10.40
CA MET A 101 0.11 -2.25 -11.21
C MET A 101 -0.34 -3.63 -10.66
N ALA A 102 -0.24 -3.83 -9.34
CA ALA A 102 -0.66 -5.09 -8.73
C ALA A 102 -2.18 -5.34 -8.84
N LEU A 103 -3.00 -4.29 -8.79
CA LEU A 103 -4.44 -4.38 -9.01
C LEU A 103 -4.75 -4.74 -10.47
N GLU A 104 -4.04 -4.14 -11.42
CA GLU A 104 -4.19 -4.43 -12.85
C GLU A 104 -3.85 -5.91 -13.16
N ASP A 105 -2.78 -6.44 -12.58
CA ASP A 105 -2.40 -7.85 -12.71
C ASP A 105 -3.49 -8.79 -12.15
N ILE A 106 -4.04 -8.49 -10.98
CA ILE A 106 -5.14 -9.27 -10.39
C ILE A 106 -6.41 -9.22 -11.26
N GLU A 107 -6.74 -8.05 -11.82
CA GLU A 107 -7.86 -7.94 -12.75
C GLU A 107 -7.66 -8.78 -14.01
N ALA A 108 -6.44 -8.81 -14.55
CA ALA A 108 -6.09 -9.62 -15.71
C ALA A 108 -6.22 -11.12 -15.41
N GLU A 109 -5.71 -11.59 -14.27
CA GLU A 109 -5.84 -12.97 -13.81
C GLU A 109 -7.31 -13.35 -13.59
N LEU A 110 -8.11 -12.48 -12.98
CA LEU A 110 -9.53 -12.75 -12.72
C LEU A 110 -10.34 -12.86 -14.02
N ARG A 111 -10.05 -12.00 -15.01
CA ARG A 111 -10.66 -12.10 -16.34
C ARG A 111 -10.27 -13.39 -17.06
N ALA A 112 -9.01 -13.81 -16.96
CA ALA A 112 -8.54 -15.07 -17.53
C ALA A 112 -9.26 -16.27 -16.89
N ALA A 113 -9.33 -16.32 -15.55
CA ALA A 113 -10.02 -17.37 -14.81
C ALA A 113 -11.53 -17.42 -15.12
N ALA A 114 -12.18 -16.26 -15.23
CA ALA A 114 -13.60 -16.18 -15.60
C ALA A 114 -13.86 -16.71 -17.02
N ASN A 115 -12.97 -16.39 -17.97
CA ASN A 115 -13.06 -16.89 -19.34
C ASN A 115 -12.84 -18.41 -19.42
N GLU A 116 -11.87 -18.94 -18.68
CA GLU A 116 -11.60 -20.39 -18.62
C GLU A 116 -12.77 -21.16 -17.98
N ALA A 117 -13.35 -20.64 -16.90
CA ALA A 117 -14.54 -21.21 -16.27
C ALA A 117 -15.75 -21.21 -17.22
N LYS A 118 -15.94 -20.13 -17.97
CA LYS A 118 -16.99 -20.04 -18.98
C LYS A 118 -16.76 -21.03 -20.13
N ALA A 119 -15.54 -21.12 -20.66
CA ALA A 119 -15.18 -22.07 -21.70
C ALA A 119 -15.39 -23.53 -21.26
N THR A 120 -15.05 -23.84 -20.00
CA THR A 120 -15.28 -25.17 -19.41
C THR A 120 -16.78 -25.47 -19.30
N THR A 121 -17.57 -24.48 -18.84
CA THR A 121 -19.04 -24.62 -18.75
C THR A 121 -19.68 -24.80 -20.12
N ASP A 122 -19.24 -24.03 -21.12
CA ASP A 122 -19.73 -24.12 -22.50
C ASP A 122 -19.36 -25.45 -23.15
N ALA A 123 -18.15 -25.98 -22.89
CA ALA A 123 -17.73 -27.32 -23.34
C ALA A 123 -18.61 -28.42 -22.72
N ILE A 124 -18.87 -28.38 -21.41
CA ILE A 124 -19.76 -29.33 -20.72
C ILE A 124 -21.19 -29.26 -21.29
N LYS A 125 -21.70 -28.03 -21.49
CA LYS A 125 -23.04 -27.81 -22.04
C LYS A 125 -23.16 -28.26 -23.50
N GLY A 126 -22.09 -28.11 -24.28
CA GLY A 126 -21.97 -28.62 -25.65
C GLY A 126 -21.98 -30.15 -25.70
N MET A 127 -21.21 -30.81 -24.83
CA MET A 127 -21.21 -32.28 -24.70
C MET A 127 -22.58 -32.84 -24.27
N ALA A 128 -23.31 -32.12 -23.40
CA ALA A 128 -24.66 -32.52 -22.99
C ALA A 128 -25.71 -32.32 -24.10
N ARG A 129 -25.52 -31.31 -24.96
CA ARG A 129 -26.43 -31.03 -26.09
C ARG A 129 -26.17 -31.91 -27.30
N ASP A 130 -24.93 -32.35 -27.52
CA ASP A 130 -24.57 -33.24 -28.62
C ASP A 130 -23.59 -34.35 -28.19
N PRO A 131 -24.06 -35.34 -27.42
CA PRO A 131 -23.22 -36.45 -26.95
C PRO A 131 -22.76 -37.37 -28.10
N LEU A 132 -23.42 -37.31 -29.26
CA LEU A 132 -23.13 -38.16 -30.42
C LEU A 132 -22.16 -37.47 -31.41
N GLY A 133 -22.16 -36.14 -31.51
CA GLY A 133 -21.17 -35.38 -32.30
C GLY A 133 -19.75 -35.36 -31.71
N ALA A 134 -19.62 -35.52 -30.38
CA ALA A 134 -18.33 -35.67 -29.70
C ALA A 134 -17.68 -37.05 -29.92
N ILE A 135 -18.45 -38.05 -30.33
CA ILE A 135 -17.95 -39.32 -30.85
C ILE A 135 -17.71 -39.12 -32.34
N ALA A 136 -16.62 -38.43 -32.67
CA ALA A 136 -16.19 -38.27 -34.06
C ALA A 136 -16.22 -39.64 -34.79
N PRO A 137 -16.52 -39.68 -36.10
CA PRO A 137 -16.68 -40.92 -36.88
C PRO A 137 -15.49 -41.90 -36.83
N GLY A 138 -14.33 -41.48 -36.31
CA GLY A 138 -13.17 -42.33 -36.04
C GLY A 138 -13.39 -43.41 -34.96
N ILE A 139 -14.19 -43.15 -33.92
CA ILE A 139 -14.38 -44.12 -32.82
C ILE A 139 -15.49 -45.13 -33.14
N ALA A 140 -16.56 -44.68 -33.79
CA ALA A 140 -17.61 -45.56 -34.31
C ALA A 140 -17.03 -46.60 -35.30
N GLY A 141 -16.09 -46.17 -36.15
CA GLY A 141 -15.36 -47.05 -37.05
C GLY A 141 -14.53 -48.11 -36.31
N SER A 142 -13.81 -47.75 -35.25
CA SER A 142 -12.99 -48.72 -34.50
C SER A 142 -13.82 -49.73 -33.69
N VAL A 143 -14.96 -49.30 -33.12
CA VAL A 143 -15.85 -50.20 -32.36
C VAL A 143 -16.59 -51.14 -33.32
N ALA A 144 -17.14 -50.62 -34.43
CA ALA A 144 -17.78 -51.45 -35.44
C ALA A 144 -16.80 -52.49 -36.03
N LYS A 145 -15.55 -52.10 -36.30
CA LYS A 145 -14.52 -53.01 -36.83
C LYS A 145 -14.08 -54.06 -35.79
N ALA A 146 -14.03 -53.72 -34.51
CA ALA A 146 -13.73 -54.66 -33.43
C ALA A 146 -14.87 -55.69 -33.23
N VAL A 147 -16.13 -55.25 -33.29
CA VAL A 147 -17.30 -56.14 -33.19
C VAL A 147 -17.39 -57.09 -34.39
N ILE A 148 -17.19 -56.58 -35.62
CA ILE A 148 -17.22 -57.42 -36.83
C ILE A 148 -16.06 -58.43 -36.84
N LYS A 149 -14.88 -58.07 -36.33
CA LYS A 149 -13.73 -58.99 -36.23
C LYS A 149 -13.98 -60.14 -35.24
N ASN A 150 -14.71 -59.89 -34.15
CA ASN A 150 -15.03 -60.92 -33.15
C ASN A 150 -16.23 -61.81 -33.53
N ILE A 151 -17.06 -61.39 -34.49
CA ILE A 151 -18.18 -62.22 -35.01
C ILE A 151 -17.71 -63.14 -36.13
N LYS A 152 -16.55 -62.85 -36.75
CA LYS A 152 -15.98 -63.64 -37.85
C LYS A 152 -14.86 -64.58 -37.41
N SER A 153 -14.72 -64.82 -36.11
CA SER A 153 -13.88 -65.88 -35.52
C SER A 153 -14.73 -67.02 -34.98
#